data_AF-A0A4V6AX95-F1
#
_entry.id   AF-A0A4V6AX95-F1
#
_cell.length_a   1.000
_cell.length_b   1.000
_cell.length_c   1.000
_cell.angle_alpha   90.00
_cell.angle_beta   90.00
_cell.angle_gamma   90.00
#
_symmetry.space_group_name_H-M   'P 1'
#
loop_
_entity.id
_entity.type
_entity.pdbx_description
1 polymer ?
#
loop_
_entity_poly.entity_id
_entity_poly.type
_entity_poly.pdbx_seq_one_letter_code
_entity_poly.pdbx_strand_id
1 'polypeptide(L)'
;MGTKRRRWTIWEQLCVLTANDGCCMYCSIRASERMDHVIPLARGGADRIDNLVPACHRCNHSKNDKSFVEWWTHKWLKGAWPGGRGTPLRGGLEDAGLRELYLEAHQQVLLMLENIETVLDEIADERRSTWFIYGTGIGYPDSVMTIDRWRGWYGSRIEQAKAEGWPDPRAERQHI
;
A
#
# COMPACT_ATOMS: atom_id res chain seq x y z
N MET A 1 -9.62 -22.62 10.45
CA MET A 1 -10.76 -21.86 9.89
C MET A 1 -10.16 -20.69 9.12
N GLY A 2 -10.26 -20.67 7.80
CA GLY A 2 -9.73 -19.55 7.01
C GLY A 2 -10.55 -18.29 7.27
N THR A 3 -9.92 -17.20 7.71
CA THR A 3 -10.56 -15.89 7.86
C THR A 3 -11.07 -15.45 6.49
N LYS A 4 -12.39 -15.46 6.28
CA LYS A 4 -13.02 -15.04 5.03
C LYS A 4 -12.80 -13.53 4.88
N ARG A 5 -12.08 -13.11 3.84
CA ARG A 5 -11.91 -11.68 3.51
C ARG A 5 -13.29 -11.04 3.28
N ARG A 6 -13.51 -9.89 3.89
CA ARG A 6 -14.74 -9.11 3.65
C ARG A 6 -14.70 -8.44 2.29
N ARG A 7 -15.86 -8.02 1.82
CA ARG A 7 -16.00 -7.16 0.64
C ARG A 7 -15.83 -5.71 1.08
N TRP A 8 -14.98 -4.97 0.37
CA TRP A 8 -14.72 -3.56 0.65
C TRP A 8 -15.69 -2.66 -0.10
N THR A 9 -16.10 -1.56 0.51
CA THR A 9 -16.93 -0.55 -0.16
C THR A 9 -16.12 0.18 -1.25
N ILE A 10 -16.80 0.97 -2.06
CA ILE A 10 -16.15 1.84 -3.06
C ILE A 10 -15.25 2.85 -2.36
N TRP A 11 -15.73 3.51 -1.31
CA TRP A 11 -14.97 4.54 -0.61
C TRP A 11 -13.68 3.97 0.03
N GLU A 12 -13.75 2.78 0.64
CA GLU A 12 -12.58 2.13 1.25
C GLU A 12 -11.55 1.79 0.18
N GLN A 13 -12.00 1.23 -0.94
CA GLN A 13 -11.13 0.87 -2.06
C GLN A 13 -10.48 2.08 -2.69
N LEU A 14 -11.24 3.15 -2.95
CA LEU A 14 -10.68 4.38 -3.51
C LEU A 14 -9.72 5.05 -2.54
N CYS A 15 -10.07 5.12 -1.25
CA CYS A 15 -9.22 5.72 -0.22
C CYS A 15 -7.84 5.06 -0.18
N VAL A 16 -7.80 3.72 -0.11
CA VAL A 16 -6.54 2.96 -0.06
C VAL A 16 -5.82 2.97 -1.41
N LEU A 17 -6.50 2.65 -2.52
CA LEU A 17 -5.84 2.48 -3.81
C LEU A 17 -5.29 3.81 -4.36
N THR A 18 -5.81 4.96 -3.94
CA THR A 18 -5.30 6.27 -4.37
C THR A 18 -4.35 6.91 -3.37
N ALA A 19 -4.06 6.26 -2.24
CA ALA A 19 -2.95 6.68 -1.36
C ALA A 19 -1.60 6.47 -2.07
N ASN A 20 -0.54 7.11 -1.57
CA ASN A 20 0.78 7.09 -2.20
C ASN A 20 0.70 7.45 -3.70
N ASP A 21 -0.09 8.47 -4.03
CA ASP A 21 -0.34 8.96 -5.39
C ASP A 21 -0.81 7.88 -6.38
N GLY A 22 -1.59 6.92 -5.89
CA GLY A 22 -2.06 5.80 -6.71
C GLY A 22 -0.95 4.82 -7.13
N CYS A 23 0.24 4.94 -6.54
CA CYS A 23 1.37 4.04 -6.75
C CYS A 23 1.43 2.96 -5.67
N CYS A 24 2.01 1.82 -6.03
CA CYS A 24 2.31 0.73 -5.11
C CYS A 24 3.24 1.22 -4.00
N MET A 25 2.79 1.12 -2.74
CA MET A 25 3.55 1.46 -1.54
C MET A 25 4.94 0.79 -1.56
N TYR A 26 5.00 -0.48 -1.95
CA TYR A 26 6.25 -1.24 -1.82
C TYR A 26 7.30 -0.96 -2.89
N CYS A 27 6.93 -0.47 -4.07
CA CYS A 27 7.91 -0.27 -5.14
C CYS A 27 7.92 1.11 -5.74
N SER A 28 6.89 1.92 -5.48
CA SER A 28 6.70 3.28 -5.97
C SER A 28 6.85 3.49 -7.48
N ILE A 29 6.92 2.39 -8.26
CA ILE A 29 7.16 2.40 -9.71
C ILE A 29 5.88 2.04 -10.48
N ARG A 30 5.07 1.13 -9.93
CA ARG A 30 3.85 0.63 -10.59
C ARG A 30 2.63 1.23 -9.94
N ALA A 31 1.58 1.43 -10.74
CA ALA A 31 0.26 1.73 -10.21
C ALA A 31 -0.19 0.67 -9.19
N SER A 32 -0.95 1.12 -8.20
CA SER A 32 -1.67 0.26 -7.27
C SER A 32 -2.80 -0.49 -8.01
N GLU A 33 -2.98 -1.77 -7.71
CA GLU A 33 -4.00 -2.64 -8.33
C GLU A 33 -4.74 -3.47 -7.28
N ARG A 34 -4.17 -3.58 -6.08
CA ARG A 34 -4.63 -4.41 -4.98
C ARG A 34 -4.46 -3.63 -3.67
N MET A 35 -5.36 -3.87 -2.73
CA MET A 35 -5.14 -3.51 -1.34
C MET A 35 -4.46 -4.70 -0.67
N ASP A 36 -3.29 -4.47 -0.08
CA ASP A 36 -2.55 -5.50 0.64
C ASP A 36 -2.61 -5.26 2.14
N HIS A 37 -2.73 -6.33 2.91
CA HIS A 37 -2.67 -6.27 4.36
C HIS A 37 -1.21 -6.14 4.81
N VAL A 38 -0.86 -5.07 5.51
CA VAL A 38 0.50 -4.84 6.02
C VAL A 38 0.93 -6.03 6.89
N ILE A 39 0.11 -6.35 7.89
CA ILE A 39 0.16 -7.61 8.62
C ILE A 39 -0.77 -8.62 7.94
N PRO A 40 -0.26 -9.74 7.39
CA PRO A 40 -1.09 -10.70 6.69
C PRO A 40 -2.19 -11.31 7.58
N LEU A 41 -3.38 -11.52 7.03
CA LEU A 41 -4.49 -12.21 7.72
C LEU A 41 -4.10 -13.61 8.24
N ALA A 42 -3.30 -14.35 7.46
CA ALA A 42 -2.78 -15.66 7.85
C ALA A 42 -1.86 -15.62 9.08
N ARG A 43 -1.39 -14.42 9.45
CA ARG A 43 -0.52 -14.16 10.61
C ARG A 43 -1.21 -13.32 11.67
N GLY A 44 -2.54 -13.28 11.67
CA GLY A 44 -3.33 -12.59 12.69
C GLY A 44 -3.55 -11.09 12.45
N GLY A 45 -3.19 -10.57 11.26
CA GLY A 45 -3.53 -9.19 10.89
C GLY A 45 -5.03 -8.97 10.83
N ALA A 46 -5.48 -7.75 11.10
CA ALA A 46 -6.89 -7.39 11.06
C ALA A 46 -7.37 -7.15 9.62
N ASP A 47 -8.62 -7.52 9.31
CA ASP A 47 -9.27 -7.21 8.03
C ASP A 47 -9.93 -5.81 8.06
N ARG A 48 -9.11 -4.79 8.33
CA ARG A 48 -9.51 -3.41 8.58
C ARG A 48 -8.68 -2.45 7.72
N ILE A 49 -9.25 -1.28 7.41
CA ILE A 49 -8.61 -0.28 6.53
C ILE A 49 -7.29 0.24 7.08
N ASP A 50 -7.17 0.31 8.42
CA ASP A 50 -5.96 0.67 9.17
C ASP A 50 -4.80 -0.34 9.02
N ASN A 51 -5.04 -1.49 8.40
CA ASN A 51 -4.03 -2.50 8.07
C ASN A 51 -3.83 -2.64 6.55
N LEU A 52 -4.34 -1.71 5.72
CA LEU A 52 -4.27 -1.81 4.27
C LEU A 52 -3.37 -0.75 3.64
N VAL A 53 -2.57 -1.16 2.65
CA VAL A 53 -1.79 -0.26 1.79
C VAL A 53 -2.04 -0.54 0.30
N PRO A 54 -1.89 0.46 -0.58
CA PRO A 54 -1.92 0.25 -2.03
C PRO A 54 -0.73 -0.59 -2.49
N ALA A 55 -0.98 -1.65 -3.25
CA ALA A 55 0.06 -2.51 -3.81
C ALA A 55 -0.21 -2.85 -5.29
N CYS A 56 0.84 -2.99 -6.09
CA CYS A 56 0.73 -3.59 -7.42
C CYS A 56 0.61 -5.11 -7.31
N HIS A 57 0.08 -5.76 -8.35
CA HIS A 57 -0.10 -7.20 -8.42
C HIS A 57 1.20 -7.96 -8.14
N ARG A 58 2.33 -7.52 -8.72
CA ARG A 58 3.63 -8.19 -8.58
C ARG A 58 4.17 -8.18 -7.15
N CYS A 59 4.09 -7.03 -6.47
CA CYS A 59 4.57 -6.91 -5.09
C CYS A 59 3.65 -7.67 -4.13
N ASN A 60 2.34 -7.48 -4.25
CA ASN A 60 1.34 -8.19 -3.45
C ASN A 60 1.50 -9.72 -3.58
N HIS A 61 1.61 -10.23 -4.80
CA HIS A 61 1.81 -11.66 -5.05
C HIS A 61 3.15 -12.16 -4.48
N SER A 62 4.23 -11.38 -4.60
CA SER A 62 5.53 -11.78 -4.07
C SER A 62 5.58 -11.79 -2.54
N LYS A 63 4.89 -10.85 -1.88
CA LYS A 63 4.78 -10.79 -0.42
C LYS A 63 3.94 -11.96 0.10
N ASN A 64 2.77 -12.18 -0.50
CA ASN A 64 1.85 -13.23 -0.13
C ASN A 64 1.52 -13.18 1.38
N ASP A 65 1.77 -14.27 2.10
CA ASP A 65 1.52 -14.46 3.53
C ASP A 65 2.73 -14.10 4.42
N LYS A 66 3.80 -13.55 3.85
CA LYS A 66 4.99 -13.14 4.60
C LYS A 66 4.75 -11.83 5.33
N SER A 67 5.37 -11.68 6.50
CA SER A 67 5.49 -10.37 7.12
C SER A 67 6.27 -9.43 6.20
N PHE A 68 6.03 -8.12 6.33
CA PHE A 68 6.76 -7.13 5.54
C PHE A 68 8.28 -7.28 5.69
N VAL A 69 8.76 -7.42 6.93
CA VAL A 69 10.20 -7.53 7.24
C VAL A 69 10.83 -8.74 6.55
N GLU A 70 10.22 -9.92 6.66
CA GLU A 70 10.74 -11.14 6.01
C GLU A 70 10.79 -10.99 4.50
N TRP A 71 9.70 -10.48 3.91
CA TRP A 71 9.59 -10.33 2.48
C TRP A 71 10.57 -9.29 1.93
N TRP A 72 10.64 -8.12 2.57
CA TRP A 72 11.46 -7.02 2.11
C TRP A 72 12.95 -7.33 2.24
N THR A 73 13.37 -7.90 3.36
CA THR A 73 14.76 -8.34 3.57
C THR A 73 15.18 -9.32 2.46
N HIS A 74 14.37 -10.35 2.20
CA HIS A 74 14.66 -11.29 1.12
C HIS A 74 14.67 -10.63 -0.27
N LYS A 75 13.70 -9.75 -0.56
CA LYS A 75 13.61 -9.02 -1.83
C LYS A 75 14.81 -8.12 -2.06
N TRP A 76 15.26 -7.39 -1.03
CA TRP A 76 16.41 -6.50 -1.09
C TRP A 76 17.70 -7.28 -1.25
N LEU A 77 17.93 -8.30 -0.41
CA LEU A 77 19.12 -9.16 -0.49
C LEU A 77 19.26 -9.81 -1.87
N LYS A 78 18.15 -10.27 -2.47
CA LYS A 78 18.17 -10.83 -3.83
C LYS A 78 18.58 -9.80 -4.89
N GLY A 79 18.25 -8.52 -4.70
CA GLY A 79 18.63 -7.42 -5.59
C GLY A 79 20.09 -6.99 -5.39
N ALA A 80 20.52 -6.86 -4.13
CA ALA A 80 21.89 -6.54 -3.75
C ALA A 80 22.87 -7.70 -4.03
N TRP A 81 22.36 -8.91 -4.26
CA TRP A 81 23.13 -10.11 -4.62
C TRP A 81 22.78 -10.64 -6.02
N PRO A 82 23.14 -9.95 -7.12
CA PRO A 82 22.84 -10.43 -8.46
C PRO A 82 23.70 -11.64 -8.81
N GLY A 83 23.08 -12.80 -9.06
CA GLY A 83 23.75 -13.95 -9.67
C GLY A 83 24.02 -15.16 -8.76
N GLY A 84 23.76 -15.07 -7.46
CA GLY A 84 23.65 -16.26 -6.58
C GLY A 84 24.87 -17.17 -6.50
N ARG A 85 26.04 -16.74 -6.98
CA ARG A 85 27.29 -17.51 -6.95
C ARG A 85 28.29 -16.84 -6.02
N GLY A 86 28.77 -17.59 -5.02
CA GLY A 86 29.80 -17.17 -4.09
C GLY A 86 29.31 -16.95 -2.65
N THR A 87 30.28 -16.76 -1.74
CA THR A 87 30.09 -16.16 -0.41
C THR A 87 30.26 -14.64 -0.50
N PRO A 88 29.75 -13.82 0.44
CA PRO A 88 30.02 -12.37 0.50
C PRO A 88 31.49 -12.00 0.21
N LEU A 89 32.42 -12.83 0.67
CA LEU A 89 33.86 -12.72 0.45
C LEU A 89 34.37 -12.95 -0.99
N ARG A 90 33.54 -13.36 -1.95
CA ARG A 90 33.96 -13.71 -3.33
C ARG A 90 33.01 -13.20 -4.44
N GLY A 91 32.01 -12.38 -4.09
CA GLY A 91 30.86 -12.08 -4.96
C GLY A 91 30.73 -10.64 -5.47
N GLY A 92 31.69 -9.74 -5.20
CA GLY A 92 31.66 -8.35 -5.69
C GLY A 92 31.26 -7.29 -4.68
N LEU A 93 31.07 -7.66 -3.41
CA LEU A 93 31.18 -6.74 -2.27
C LEU A 93 32.57 -6.95 -1.69
N GLU A 94 33.60 -6.41 -2.37
CA GLU A 94 35.00 -6.71 -2.05
C GLU A 94 35.38 -6.30 -0.61
N ASP A 95 34.57 -5.43 0.03
CA ASP A 95 34.79 -4.91 1.39
C ASP A 95 33.62 -5.11 2.39
N ALA A 96 32.46 -5.61 1.97
CA ALA A 96 31.30 -5.77 2.86
C ALA A 96 31.07 -7.24 3.24
N GLY A 97 31.28 -7.57 4.51
CA GLY A 97 30.97 -8.88 5.05
C GLY A 97 29.47 -9.17 5.06
N LEU A 98 29.11 -10.41 5.40
CA LEU A 98 27.70 -10.80 5.57
C LEU A 98 26.97 -9.89 6.57
N ARG A 99 27.67 -9.45 7.62
CA ARG A 99 27.15 -8.56 8.65
C ARG A 99 26.76 -7.20 8.09
N GLU A 100 27.64 -6.57 7.32
CA GLU A 100 27.42 -5.25 6.73
C GLU A 100 26.24 -5.29 5.76
N LEU A 101 26.13 -6.36 4.96
CA LEU A 101 24.97 -6.58 4.09
C LEU A 101 23.64 -6.68 4.87
N TYR A 102 23.63 -7.37 6.01
CA TYR A 102 22.44 -7.44 6.87
C TYR A 102 22.12 -6.09 7.54
N LEU A 103 23.14 -5.30 7.90
CA LEU A 103 22.93 -3.96 8.47
C LEU A 103 22.32 -3.01 7.42
N GLU A 104 22.79 -3.05 6.18
CA GLU A 104 22.19 -2.30 5.09
C GLU A 104 20.75 -2.76 4.81
N ALA A 105 20.51 -4.07 4.73
CA ALA A 105 19.16 -4.61 4.57
C ALA A 105 18.24 -4.14 5.71
N HIS A 106 18.74 -4.11 6.94
CA HIS A 106 18.01 -3.63 8.11
C HIS A 106 17.65 -2.14 7.99
N GLN A 107 18.59 -1.29 7.59
CA GLN A 107 18.32 0.14 7.34
C GLN A 107 17.25 0.33 6.27
N GLN A 108 17.28 -0.48 5.21
CA GLN A 108 16.29 -0.45 4.13
C GLN A 108 14.91 -0.95 4.59
N VAL A 109 14.86 -1.88 5.54
CA VAL A 109 13.61 -2.27 6.20
C VAL A 109 13.04 -1.12 7.01
N LEU A 110 13.86 -0.44 7.83
CA LEU A 110 13.41 0.68 8.66
C LEU A 110 12.82 1.81 7.81
N LEU A 111 13.55 2.25 6.77
CA LEU A 111 13.06 3.27 5.84
C LEU A 111 11.70 2.91 5.23
N MET A 112 11.52 1.64 4.89
CA MET A 112 10.26 1.21 4.29
C MET A 112 9.13 1.05 5.30
N LEU A 113 9.42 0.75 6.56
CA LEU A 113 8.43 0.78 7.64
C LEU A 113 7.93 2.21 7.86
N GLU A 114 8.83 3.20 7.87
CA GLU A 114 8.47 4.62 7.93
C GLU A 114 7.57 5.04 6.74
N ASN A 115 7.89 4.56 5.54
CA ASN A 115 7.02 4.77 4.37
C ASN A 115 5.64 4.09 4.53
N ILE A 116 5.58 2.90 5.15
CA ILE A 116 4.30 2.23 5.42
C ILE A 116 3.47 3.07 6.37
N GLU A 117 4.07 3.54 7.46
CA GLU A 117 3.42 4.38 8.46
C GLU A 117 2.90 5.68 7.82
N THR A 118 3.72 6.35 7.01
CA THR A 118 3.31 7.57 6.27
C THR A 118 2.07 7.33 5.42
N VAL A 119 2.00 6.18 4.73
CA VAL A 119 0.84 5.85 3.88
C VAL A 119 -0.38 5.44 4.71
N LEU A 120 -0.17 4.73 5.82
CA LEU A 120 -1.26 4.41 6.75
C LEU A 120 -1.82 5.68 7.39
N ASP A 121 -0.99 6.65 7.73
CA ASP A 121 -1.41 7.95 8.25
C ASP A 121 -2.19 8.75 7.19
N GLU A 122 -1.75 8.73 5.92
CA GLU A 122 -2.51 9.31 4.81
C GLU A 122 -3.92 8.68 4.72
N ILE A 123 -4.01 7.35 4.81
CA ILE A 123 -5.29 6.61 4.75
C ILE A 123 -6.16 6.88 5.98
N ALA A 124 -5.54 7.02 7.15
CA ALA A 124 -6.20 7.24 8.42
C ALA A 124 -6.70 8.69 8.61
N ASP A 125 -6.25 9.64 7.79
CA ASP A 125 -6.72 11.03 7.82
C ASP A 125 -8.26 11.07 7.75
N GLU A 126 -8.87 11.59 8.82
CA GLU A 126 -10.31 11.69 8.96
C GLU A 126 -10.94 12.57 7.87
N ARG A 127 -10.22 13.61 7.42
CA ARG A 127 -10.68 14.49 6.34
C ARG A 127 -10.75 13.73 5.03
N ARG A 128 -9.70 12.96 4.72
CA ARG A 128 -9.65 12.08 3.55
C ARG A 128 -10.78 11.05 3.60
N SER A 129 -10.92 10.34 4.73
CA SER A 129 -11.97 9.33 4.90
C SER A 129 -13.37 9.94 4.77
N THR A 130 -13.61 11.10 5.37
CA THR A 130 -14.87 11.86 5.25
C THR A 130 -15.13 12.23 3.79
N TRP A 131 -14.13 12.75 3.08
CA TRP A 131 -14.25 13.09 1.67
C TRP A 131 -14.66 11.88 0.84
N PHE A 132 -14.03 10.72 1.03
CA PHE A 132 -14.41 9.50 0.30
C PHE A 132 -15.82 9.02 0.66
N ILE A 133 -16.17 8.97 1.95
CA ILE A 133 -17.49 8.49 2.41
C ILE A 133 -18.61 9.33 1.81
N TYR A 134 -18.51 10.66 1.91
CA TYR A 134 -19.60 11.58 1.51
C TYR A 134 -19.49 12.06 0.06
N GLY A 135 -18.30 12.00 -0.55
CA GLY A 135 -18.04 12.40 -1.92
C GLY A 135 -18.24 11.29 -2.96
N THR A 136 -18.06 10.02 -2.56
CA THR A 136 -18.17 8.86 -3.48
C THR A 136 -19.33 7.91 -3.17
N GLY A 137 -19.82 7.89 -1.91
CA GLY A 137 -20.92 7.04 -1.45
C GLY A 137 -20.49 5.69 -0.84
N ILE A 138 -21.44 4.97 -0.23
CA ILE A 138 -21.20 3.74 0.58
C ILE A 138 -21.53 2.45 -0.20
N GLY A 139 -21.51 2.50 -1.54
CA GLY A 139 -21.80 1.34 -2.38
C GLY A 139 -20.65 0.31 -2.45
N TYR A 140 -20.86 -0.75 -3.22
CA TYR A 140 -19.84 -1.76 -3.52
C TYR A 140 -19.64 -1.85 -5.04
N PRO A 141 -18.40 -2.07 -5.55
CA PRO A 141 -18.19 -2.24 -6.99
C PRO A 141 -18.90 -3.49 -7.50
N ASP A 142 -19.44 -3.43 -8.71
CA ASP A 142 -20.12 -4.54 -9.39
C ASP A 142 -19.45 -4.91 -10.72
N SER A 143 -20.07 -5.79 -11.50
CA SER A 143 -19.53 -6.26 -12.77
C SER A 143 -19.48 -5.19 -13.86
N VAL A 144 -20.31 -4.14 -13.75
CA VAL A 144 -20.39 -3.02 -14.67
C VAL A 144 -19.54 -1.87 -14.15
N MET A 145 -19.74 -1.47 -12.90
CA MET A 145 -18.99 -0.37 -12.28
C MET A 145 -17.90 -0.94 -11.37
N THR A 146 -16.80 -1.33 -12.01
CA THR A 146 -15.60 -1.84 -11.34
C THR A 146 -14.83 -0.72 -10.62
N ILE A 147 -13.95 -1.10 -9.70
CA ILE A 147 -13.15 -0.11 -8.96
C ILE A 147 -12.24 0.71 -9.89
N ASP A 148 -11.73 0.12 -10.97
CA ASP A 148 -10.90 0.84 -11.94
C ASP A 148 -11.71 1.90 -12.70
N ARG A 149 -12.99 1.61 -13.02
CA ARG A 149 -13.90 2.62 -13.59
C ARG A 149 -14.19 3.75 -12.60
N TRP A 150 -14.43 3.42 -11.33
CA TRP A 150 -14.57 4.42 -10.26
C TRP A 150 -13.32 5.29 -10.14
N ARG A 151 -12.12 4.71 -10.15
CA ARG A 151 -10.85 5.47 -10.14
C ARG A 151 -10.74 6.41 -11.33
N GLY A 152 -11.07 5.94 -12.54
CA GLY A 152 -11.07 6.78 -13.74
C GLY A 152 -12.06 7.95 -13.63
N TRP A 153 -13.26 7.72 -13.10
CA TRP A 153 -14.27 8.76 -12.97
C TRP A 153 -13.93 9.79 -11.88
N TYR A 154 -13.34 9.37 -10.77
CA TYR A 154 -13.01 10.26 -9.65
C TYR A 154 -11.59 10.84 -9.69
N GLY A 155 -10.73 10.42 -10.61
CA GLY A 155 -9.30 10.77 -10.63
C GLY A 155 -9.04 12.27 -10.44
N SER A 156 -9.59 13.12 -11.31
CA SER A 156 -9.39 14.58 -11.22
C SER A 156 -9.99 15.19 -9.95
N ARG A 157 -11.11 14.66 -9.45
CA ARG A 157 -11.74 15.12 -8.20
C ARG A 157 -10.91 14.76 -6.98
N ILE A 158 -10.26 13.59 -6.98
CA ILE A 158 -9.37 13.13 -5.92
C ILE A 158 -8.10 13.99 -5.90
N GLU A 159 -7.50 14.24 -7.07
CA GLU A 159 -6.34 15.12 -7.21
C GLU A 159 -6.64 16.54 -6.70
N GLN A 160 -7.79 17.10 -7.11
CA GLN A 160 -8.26 18.40 -6.63
C GLN A 160 -8.47 18.40 -5.12
N ALA A 161 -9.20 17.41 -4.58
CA ALA A 161 -9.47 17.32 -3.14
C ALA A 161 -8.18 17.20 -2.33
N LYS A 162 -7.19 16.42 -2.81
CA LYS A 162 -5.88 16.33 -2.18
C LYS A 162 -5.17 17.69 -2.15
N ALA A 163 -5.18 18.42 -3.27
CA ALA A 163 -4.58 19.75 -3.36
C ALA A 163 -5.26 20.78 -2.44
N GLU A 164 -6.57 20.63 -2.20
CA GLU A 164 -7.38 21.49 -1.32
C GLU A 164 -7.35 21.03 0.15
N GLY A 165 -6.64 19.96 0.49
CA GLY A 165 -6.53 19.45 1.86
C GLY A 165 -7.76 18.68 2.37
N TRP A 166 -8.42 17.94 1.48
CA TRP A 166 -9.60 17.11 1.72
C TRP A 166 -10.79 17.90 2.33
N PRO A 167 -11.39 18.84 1.57
CA PRO A 167 -12.51 19.64 2.07
C PRO A 167 -13.72 18.77 2.44
N ASP A 168 -14.49 19.13 3.47
CA ASP A 168 -15.66 18.34 3.88
C ASP A 168 -16.82 18.49 2.88
N PRO A 169 -17.22 17.43 2.13
CA PRO A 169 -18.30 17.52 1.15
C PRO A 169 -19.70 17.72 1.75
N ARG A 170 -19.82 17.74 3.08
CA ARG A 170 -21.07 18.04 3.79
C ARG A 170 -21.28 19.54 3.96
N ALA A 171 -20.22 20.33 4.01
CA ALA A 171 -20.31 21.79 4.21
C ALA A 171 -21.03 22.48 3.03
N GLU A 172 -20.80 22.02 1.81
CA GLU A 172 -21.47 22.55 0.59
C GLU A 172 -22.97 22.22 0.54
N ARG A 173 -23.42 21.14 1.19
CA ARG A 173 -24.81 20.69 1.20
C ARG A 173 -25.70 21.40 2.23
N GLN A 174 -25.13 22.20 3.13
CA GLN A 174 -25.88 22.93 4.16
C GLN A 174 -26.46 24.27 3.67
N HIS A 175 -26.20 24.65 2.41
CA HIS A 175 -26.62 25.92 1.82
C HIS A 175 -27.69 25.77 0.71
N ILE A 176 -28.36 24.62 0.63
CA ILE A 176 -29.47 24.34 -0.29
C ILE A 176 -30.76 24.11 0.50
#